data_AF-A0A2M7JDK6-F1
#
_entry.id   AF-A0A2M7JDK6-F1
#
_cell.length_a   1.000
_cell.length_b   1.000
_cell.length_c   1.000
_cell.angle_alpha   90.00
_cell.angle_beta   90.00
_cell.angle_gamma   90.00
#
_symmetry.space_group_name_H-M   'P 1'
#
loop_
_entity.id
_entity.type
_entity.pdbx_description
1 polymer ?
#
loop_
_entity_poly.entity_id
_entity_poly.type
_entity_poly.pdbx_seq_one_letter_code
_entity_poly.pdbx_strand_id
1 'polypeptide(L)'
;MDKQVLLVNKPTLLINEQVDNEEELISRIINNRYSSLDTEIPICRFRGTLIKRLADKIKIVGWQRNVSRLQKMDVSFPTIIRMELDNDMGIRMTDVDPSFKGSKGPLCQYRYLDKNLREKFINAKIDDRFFKLIQIGNLHCFHFVEVIGGILSCLQIMDERNMDYIYEEEVIDGYVENRNLNIMGIQRMNFLENPVMYAMVYENALNNIKFNEKGMIYAEEMFPVEFYLDDKKMFTKEFQGINEKKLCSKIKIFCLEALAHLKLIFTQDIQNSFMCSNIFPQAFIGLLVQVVAMKMYYNNSNYVLHCLNGIQHFGDIPRCIGAINSPEEASKYFPLYDLSAIFEA
;
A
#
# COMPACT_ATOMS: atom_id res chain seq x y z
N MET A 1 -26.45 24.74 -2.74
CA MET A 1 -25.82 24.55 -4.06
C MET A 1 -24.68 23.59 -3.85
N ASP A 2 -24.93 22.31 -4.06
CA ASP A 2 -23.87 21.29 -4.03
C ASP A 2 -22.90 21.61 -5.16
N LYS A 3 -21.70 22.10 -4.81
CA LYS A 3 -20.59 22.09 -5.75
C LYS A 3 -20.27 20.63 -6.01
N GLN A 4 -20.70 20.10 -7.16
CA GLN A 4 -20.08 18.89 -7.70
C GLN A 4 -18.59 19.20 -7.80
N VAL A 5 -17.80 18.60 -6.92
CA VAL A 5 -16.36 18.45 -7.14
C VAL A 5 -16.25 17.51 -8.33
N LEU A 6 -16.26 18.07 -9.53
CA LEU A 6 -15.76 17.33 -10.70
C LEU A 6 -14.31 17.01 -10.36
N LEU A 7 -13.98 15.73 -10.24
CA LEU A 7 -12.59 15.29 -10.10
C LEU A 7 -11.91 15.55 -11.45
N VAL A 8 -11.49 16.81 -11.67
CA VAL A 8 -10.97 17.31 -12.96
C VAL A 8 -9.69 16.57 -13.35
N ASN A 9 -8.89 16.19 -12.37
CA ASN A 9 -7.64 15.47 -12.54
C ASN A 9 -7.85 14.00 -12.14
N LYS A 10 -7.40 13.07 -12.99
CA LYS A 10 -7.54 11.62 -12.74
C LYS A 10 -6.16 10.96 -12.78
N PRO A 11 -5.81 10.13 -11.79
CA PRO A 11 -4.55 9.40 -11.84
C PRO A 11 -4.60 8.39 -12.99
N THR A 12 -3.44 7.94 -13.46
CA THR A 12 -3.34 6.96 -14.54
C THR A 12 -2.76 5.67 -14.01
N LEU A 13 -3.33 4.52 -14.39
CA LEU A 13 -2.76 3.21 -14.09
C LEU A 13 -1.36 3.07 -14.72
N LEU A 14 -0.46 2.30 -14.09
CA LEU A 14 0.94 2.20 -14.52
C LEU A 14 1.10 1.35 -15.79
N ILE A 15 0.31 0.29 -15.89
CA ILE A 15 0.33 -0.68 -16.98
C ILE A 15 -0.92 -0.49 -17.84
N ASN A 16 -2.10 -0.41 -17.22
CA ASN A 16 -3.38 -0.13 -17.89
C ASN A 16 -3.74 -1.10 -19.03
N GLU A 17 -3.20 -2.30 -19.04
CA GLU A 17 -3.45 -3.32 -20.04
C GLU A 17 -3.25 -4.72 -19.45
N GLN A 18 -3.82 -5.73 -20.11
CA GLN A 18 -3.63 -7.11 -19.71
C GLN A 18 -2.20 -7.54 -20.04
N VAL A 19 -1.52 -8.18 -19.09
CA VAL A 19 -0.16 -8.71 -19.30
C VAL A 19 -0.14 -10.22 -19.12
N ASP A 20 0.27 -10.92 -20.18
CA ASP A 20 0.28 -12.37 -20.23
C ASP A 20 1.66 -12.99 -19.94
N ASN A 21 2.71 -12.19 -19.90
CA ASN A 21 4.07 -12.63 -19.57
C ASN A 21 4.56 -12.00 -18.25
N GLU A 22 5.09 -12.84 -17.36
CA GLU A 22 5.57 -12.43 -16.03
C GLU A 22 6.79 -11.50 -16.10
N GLU A 23 7.77 -11.82 -16.94
CA GLU A 23 8.99 -11.01 -17.12
C GLU A 23 8.67 -9.66 -17.78
N GLU A 24 7.73 -9.66 -18.73
CA GLU A 24 7.20 -8.44 -19.33
C GLU A 24 6.50 -7.56 -18.29
N LEU A 25 5.67 -8.16 -17.42
CA LEU A 25 5.01 -7.46 -16.33
C LEU A 25 6.05 -6.83 -15.38
N ILE A 26 7.04 -7.59 -14.93
CA ILE A 26 8.11 -7.10 -14.04
C ILE A 26 8.87 -5.95 -14.69
N SER A 27 9.25 -6.11 -15.95
CA SER A 27 9.93 -5.06 -16.71
C SER A 27 9.09 -3.79 -16.80
N ARG A 28 7.79 -3.90 -17.05
CA ARG A 28 6.87 -2.74 -17.07
C ARG A 28 6.73 -2.10 -15.70
N ILE A 29 6.60 -2.88 -14.62
CA ILE A 29 6.54 -2.35 -13.25
C ILE A 29 7.77 -1.50 -12.96
N ILE A 30 8.96 -1.96 -13.33
CA ILE A 30 10.22 -1.26 -13.05
C ILE A 30 10.41 -0.04 -13.98
N ASN A 31 10.17 -0.21 -15.27
CA ASN A 31 10.63 0.73 -16.30
C ASN A 31 9.56 1.70 -16.83
N ASN A 32 8.26 1.39 -16.66
CA ASN A 32 7.22 2.28 -17.13
C ASN A 32 7.35 3.65 -16.47
N ARG A 33 7.09 4.70 -17.25
CA ARG A 33 6.95 6.05 -16.71
C ARG A 33 5.65 6.12 -15.93
N TYR A 34 5.68 6.86 -14.84
CA TYR A 34 4.50 7.20 -14.07
C TYR A 34 4.14 8.66 -14.29
N SER A 35 2.91 9.01 -13.99
CA SER A 35 2.45 10.39 -13.84
C SER A 35 1.94 10.57 -12.41
N SER A 36 2.09 11.79 -11.89
CA SER A 36 1.48 12.20 -10.63
C SER A 36 0.58 13.40 -10.87
N LEU A 37 -0.55 13.44 -10.16
CA LEU A 37 -1.42 14.60 -10.09
C LEU A 37 -0.72 15.80 -9.45
N ASP A 38 0.21 15.54 -8.53
CA ASP A 38 1.01 16.57 -7.89
C ASP A 38 2.40 16.66 -8.51
N THR A 39 2.58 17.59 -9.44
CA THR A 39 3.84 17.73 -10.20
C THR A 39 4.98 18.29 -9.36
N GLU A 40 4.70 18.92 -8.22
CA GLU A 40 5.73 19.50 -7.35
C GLU A 40 6.26 18.48 -6.35
N ILE A 41 5.37 17.71 -5.74
CA ILE A 41 5.71 16.70 -4.74
C ILE A 41 4.91 15.45 -5.10
N PRO A 42 5.40 14.60 -6.01
CA PRO A 42 4.67 13.41 -6.42
C PRO A 42 4.55 12.44 -5.25
N ILE A 43 3.34 11.96 -4.98
CA ILE A 43 3.06 10.98 -3.92
C ILE A 43 2.01 10.00 -4.45
N CYS A 44 2.51 9.00 -5.18
CA CYS A 44 1.68 7.99 -5.82
C CYS A 44 2.06 6.61 -5.30
N ARG A 45 1.06 5.74 -5.21
CA ARG A 45 1.25 4.32 -4.95
C ARG A 45 0.52 3.53 -6.00
N PHE A 46 1.29 2.82 -6.81
CA PHE A 46 0.77 1.82 -7.74
C PHE A 46 0.86 0.46 -7.07
N ARG A 47 -0.13 -0.40 -7.28
CA ARG A 47 -0.07 -1.80 -6.89
C ARG A 47 -0.84 -2.66 -7.87
N GLY A 48 -0.59 -3.95 -7.82
CA GLY A 48 -1.36 -4.90 -8.60
C GLY A 48 -1.05 -6.33 -8.24
N THR A 49 -1.88 -7.21 -8.79
CA THR A 49 -1.77 -8.65 -8.63
C THR A 49 -2.06 -9.34 -9.95
N LEU A 50 -1.17 -10.23 -10.37
CA LEU A 50 -1.39 -11.17 -11.46
C LEU A 50 -1.43 -12.59 -10.88
N ILE A 51 -2.48 -13.35 -11.18
CA ILE A 51 -2.60 -14.77 -10.84
C ILE A 51 -2.97 -15.56 -12.09
N LYS A 52 -2.28 -16.69 -12.32
CA LYS A 52 -2.55 -17.61 -13.42
C LYS A 52 -2.57 -19.04 -12.92
N ARG A 53 -3.69 -19.72 -13.13
CA ARG A 53 -3.80 -21.17 -12.97
C ARG A 53 -3.28 -21.86 -14.23
N LEU A 54 -2.32 -22.75 -14.04
CA LEU A 54 -1.78 -23.67 -15.04
C LEU A 54 -2.20 -25.09 -14.65
N ALA A 55 -1.89 -26.09 -15.48
CA ALA A 55 -2.36 -27.47 -15.27
C ALA A 55 -1.93 -28.08 -13.92
N ASP A 56 -0.73 -27.76 -13.44
CA ASP A 56 -0.11 -28.36 -12.25
C ASP A 56 0.25 -27.34 -11.16
N LYS A 57 0.05 -26.04 -11.43
CA LYS A 57 0.47 -24.96 -10.51
C LYS A 57 -0.30 -23.67 -10.72
N ILE A 58 -0.19 -22.78 -9.72
CA ILE A 58 -0.69 -21.41 -9.77
C ILE A 58 0.52 -20.47 -9.70
N LYS A 59 0.68 -19.62 -10.70
CA LYS A 59 1.71 -18.56 -10.71
C LYS A 59 1.13 -17.24 -10.23
N ILE A 60 1.88 -16.53 -9.40
CA ILE A 60 1.43 -15.29 -8.77
C ILE A 60 2.55 -14.25 -8.83
N VAL A 61 2.19 -13.04 -9.23
CA VAL A 61 3.03 -11.83 -9.09
C VAL A 61 2.20 -10.78 -8.37
N GLY A 62 2.54 -10.50 -7.11
CA GLY A 62 2.01 -9.34 -6.40
C GLY A 62 3.05 -8.23 -6.38
N TRP A 63 2.61 -6.98 -6.55
CA TRP A 63 3.55 -5.88 -6.61
C TRP A 63 2.97 -4.57 -6.08
N GLN A 64 3.88 -3.69 -5.68
CA GLN A 64 3.61 -2.31 -5.31
C GLN A 64 4.79 -1.45 -5.73
N ARG A 65 4.53 -0.30 -6.35
CA ARG A 65 5.55 0.70 -6.69
C ARG A 65 5.17 2.01 -6.01
N ASN A 66 5.99 2.40 -5.03
CA ASN A 66 5.82 3.66 -4.32
C ASN A 66 6.65 4.73 -5.03
N VAL A 67 6.01 5.85 -5.34
CA VAL A 67 6.64 7.05 -5.89
C VAL A 67 6.54 8.15 -4.85
N SER A 68 7.68 8.77 -4.54
CA SER A 68 7.73 9.90 -3.64
C SER A 68 8.87 10.84 -4.02
N ARG A 69 8.93 12.01 -3.38
CA ARG A 69 10.07 12.93 -3.50
C ARG A 69 10.97 12.85 -2.26
N LEU A 70 12.22 12.45 -2.41
CA LEU A 70 13.21 12.48 -1.32
C LEU A 70 14.37 13.40 -1.71
N GLN A 71 14.70 14.35 -0.83
CA GLN A 71 15.82 15.29 -1.03
C GLN A 71 15.80 15.98 -2.41
N LYS A 72 14.63 16.45 -2.83
CA LYS A 72 14.36 17.09 -4.13
C LYS A 72 14.47 16.19 -5.36
N MET A 73 14.73 14.90 -5.20
CA MET A 73 14.70 13.91 -6.30
C MET A 73 13.45 13.04 -6.20
N ASP A 74 12.87 12.72 -7.34
CA ASP A 74 11.79 11.75 -7.38
C ASP A 74 12.40 10.35 -7.28
N VAL A 75 11.87 9.57 -6.36
CA VAL A 75 12.29 8.21 -6.09
C VAL A 75 11.14 7.26 -6.35
N SER A 76 11.48 6.09 -6.86
CA SER A 76 10.52 5.06 -7.25
C SER A 76 11.03 3.71 -6.77
N PHE A 77 10.31 3.11 -5.83
CA PHE A 77 10.71 1.85 -5.20
C PHE A 77 9.69 0.75 -5.50
N PRO A 78 9.97 -0.14 -6.47
CA PRO A 78 9.17 -1.32 -6.69
C PRO A 78 9.42 -2.36 -5.57
N THR A 79 8.36 -3.01 -5.15
CA THR A 79 8.32 -4.20 -4.30
C THR A 79 7.53 -5.23 -5.07
N ILE A 80 8.18 -6.30 -5.51
CA ILE A 80 7.56 -7.35 -6.32
C ILE A 80 7.81 -8.67 -5.60
N ILE A 81 6.75 -9.44 -5.40
CA ILE A 81 6.77 -10.76 -4.79
C ILE A 81 6.24 -11.75 -5.81
N ARG A 82 7.03 -12.79 -6.07
CA ARG A 82 6.63 -13.93 -6.89
C ARG A 82 6.30 -15.11 -6.01
N MET A 83 5.24 -15.84 -6.35
CA MET A 83 4.90 -17.10 -5.69
C MET A 83 4.46 -18.14 -6.71
N GLU A 84 4.83 -19.40 -6.48
CA GLU A 84 4.22 -20.55 -7.15
C GLU A 84 3.57 -21.45 -6.11
N LEU A 85 2.29 -21.76 -6.34
CA LEU A 85 1.51 -22.70 -5.53
C LEU A 85 1.32 -24.00 -6.32
N ASP A 86 1.24 -25.12 -5.62
CA ASP A 86 0.66 -26.34 -6.18
C ASP A 86 -0.88 -26.31 -6.18
N ASN A 87 -1.49 -27.36 -6.72
CA ASN A 87 -2.95 -27.51 -6.77
C ASN A 87 -3.61 -27.64 -5.38
N ASP A 88 -2.85 -27.96 -4.34
CA ASP A 88 -3.32 -28.05 -2.95
C ASP A 88 -3.11 -26.75 -2.16
N MET A 89 -2.78 -25.64 -2.85
CA MET A 89 -2.48 -24.32 -2.28
C MET A 89 -1.23 -24.32 -1.39
N GLY A 90 -0.33 -25.28 -1.58
CA GLY A 90 0.99 -25.33 -0.98
C GLY A 90 1.98 -24.45 -1.73
N ILE A 91 2.69 -23.57 -1.02
CA ILE A 91 3.69 -22.67 -1.60
C ILE A 91 4.96 -23.46 -1.90
N ARG A 92 5.32 -23.58 -3.18
CA ARG A 92 6.52 -24.29 -3.65
C ARG A 92 7.68 -23.35 -3.92
N MET A 93 7.37 -22.12 -4.31
CA MET A 93 8.35 -21.08 -4.54
C MET A 93 7.80 -19.76 -4.01
N THR A 94 8.68 -18.97 -3.41
CA THR A 94 8.44 -17.55 -3.19
C THR A 94 9.79 -16.82 -3.27
N ASP A 95 9.75 -15.60 -3.77
CA ASP A 95 10.90 -14.71 -3.77
C ASP A 95 10.49 -13.25 -3.92
N VAL A 96 11.41 -12.39 -3.56
CA VAL A 96 11.33 -10.95 -3.81
C VAL A 96 12.13 -10.65 -5.06
N ASP A 97 11.67 -9.72 -5.90
CA ASP A 97 12.45 -9.32 -7.06
C ASP A 97 13.69 -8.47 -6.63
N PRO A 98 14.88 -8.71 -7.19
CA PRO A 98 16.10 -7.97 -6.84
C PRO A 98 16.07 -6.47 -7.15
N SER A 99 15.09 -5.99 -7.93
CA SER A 99 14.87 -4.55 -8.13
C SER A 99 14.44 -3.81 -6.85
N PHE A 100 14.01 -4.53 -5.80
CA PHE A 100 13.75 -3.95 -4.50
C PHE A 100 15.05 -3.45 -3.86
N LYS A 101 15.22 -2.13 -3.74
CA LYS A 101 16.39 -1.50 -3.12
C LYS A 101 16.11 -0.89 -1.74
N GLY A 102 14.99 -1.25 -1.14
CA GLY A 102 14.52 -0.65 0.11
C GLY A 102 13.77 0.65 -0.09
N SER A 103 12.56 0.74 0.48
CA SER A 103 11.68 1.90 0.31
C SER A 103 12.02 3.10 1.20
N LYS A 104 12.90 2.92 2.19
CA LYS A 104 13.20 3.92 3.24
C LYS A 104 14.69 4.05 3.55
N GLY A 105 15.55 3.60 2.64
CA GLY A 105 17.01 3.65 2.79
C GLY A 105 17.66 2.28 3.00
N PRO A 106 18.98 2.26 3.23
CA PRO A 106 19.84 1.08 3.09
C PRO A 106 19.56 -0.02 4.12
N LEU A 107 18.85 0.30 5.21
CA LEU A 107 18.47 -0.65 6.25
C LEU A 107 17.26 -1.51 5.84
N CYS A 108 16.45 -1.05 4.87
CA CYS A 108 15.34 -1.81 4.33
C CYS A 108 15.83 -2.80 3.25
N GLN A 109 16.49 -3.87 3.67
CA GLN A 109 17.28 -4.70 2.76
C GLN A 109 16.49 -5.79 2.04
N TYR A 110 16.75 -5.91 0.74
CA TYR A 110 16.28 -7.02 -0.11
C TYR A 110 16.62 -8.39 0.47
N ARG A 111 17.92 -8.67 0.70
CA ARG A 111 18.39 -9.99 1.12
C ARG A 111 17.72 -10.46 2.40
N TYR A 112 17.57 -9.55 3.36
CA TYR A 112 16.89 -9.83 4.61
C TYR A 112 15.41 -10.21 4.40
N LEU A 113 14.68 -9.38 3.65
CA LEU A 113 13.26 -9.58 3.43
C LEU A 113 12.97 -10.81 2.57
N ASP A 114 13.77 -11.08 1.55
CA ASP A 114 13.68 -12.29 0.72
C ASP A 114 13.93 -13.55 1.56
N LYS A 115 15.00 -13.57 2.37
CA LYS A 115 15.28 -14.68 3.28
C LYS A 115 14.15 -14.91 4.29
N ASN A 116 13.68 -13.85 4.95
CA ASN A 116 12.60 -13.95 5.93
C ASN A 116 11.29 -14.45 5.30
N LEU A 117 10.99 -14.01 4.07
CA LEU A 117 9.82 -14.47 3.32
C LEU A 117 9.94 -15.97 2.99
N ARG A 118 11.06 -16.39 2.38
CA ARG A 118 11.32 -17.78 1.99
C ARG A 118 11.24 -18.75 3.16
N GLU A 119 11.90 -18.43 4.28
CA GLU A 119 11.91 -19.29 5.47
C GLU A 119 10.52 -19.52 6.06
N LYS A 120 9.62 -18.52 5.95
CA LYS A 120 8.27 -18.62 6.49
C LYS A 120 7.27 -19.27 5.54
N PHE A 121 7.46 -19.10 4.23
CA PHE A 121 6.42 -19.38 3.25
C PHE A 121 6.67 -20.67 2.47
N ILE A 122 7.92 -21.05 2.17
CA ILE A 122 8.18 -22.29 1.43
C ILE A 122 7.62 -23.48 2.21
N ASN A 123 6.84 -24.33 1.54
CA ASN A 123 6.06 -25.45 2.10
C ASN A 123 4.91 -25.08 3.05
N ALA A 124 4.63 -23.80 3.27
CA ALA A 124 3.41 -23.38 3.95
C ALA A 124 2.21 -23.55 3.00
N LYS A 125 1.06 -23.89 3.56
CA LYS A 125 -0.21 -23.97 2.83
C LYS A 125 -1.03 -22.70 3.09
N ILE A 126 -1.69 -22.17 2.07
CA ILE A 126 -2.61 -21.05 2.24
C ILE A 126 -3.89 -21.57 2.92
N ASP A 127 -3.93 -21.44 4.24
CA ASP A 127 -5.03 -21.80 5.13
C ASP A 127 -5.21 -20.75 6.25
N ASP A 128 -6.12 -20.98 7.20
CA ASP A 128 -6.35 -20.06 8.33
C ASP A 128 -5.09 -19.76 9.16
N ARG A 129 -4.13 -20.69 9.22
CA ARG A 129 -2.87 -20.51 9.94
C ARG A 129 -1.91 -19.63 9.17
N PHE A 130 -1.99 -19.62 7.83
CA PHE A 130 -1.21 -18.74 6.97
C PHE A 130 -1.46 -17.26 7.29
N PHE A 131 -2.70 -16.87 7.63
CA PHE A 131 -3.01 -15.49 8.01
C PHE A 131 -2.27 -15.00 9.28
N LYS A 132 -1.77 -15.92 10.12
CA LYS A 132 -0.89 -15.53 11.24
C LYS A 132 0.52 -15.21 10.76
N LEU A 133 1.00 -15.86 9.69
CA LEU A 133 2.32 -15.63 9.11
C LEU A 133 2.44 -14.28 8.41
N ILE A 134 1.34 -13.78 7.82
CA ILE A 134 1.33 -12.51 7.08
C ILE A 134 1.27 -11.27 7.97
N GLN A 135 1.27 -11.41 9.29
CA GLN A 135 1.24 -10.27 10.21
C GLN A 135 2.55 -9.48 10.15
N ILE A 136 2.48 -8.17 10.38
CA ILE A 136 3.66 -7.29 10.36
C ILE A 136 4.78 -7.76 11.29
N GLY A 137 4.42 -8.32 12.46
CA GLY A 137 5.39 -8.86 13.42
C GLY A 137 6.12 -10.12 12.96
N ASN A 138 5.72 -10.71 11.83
CA ASN A 138 6.38 -11.85 11.19
C ASN A 138 7.07 -11.43 9.88
N LEU A 139 6.42 -10.62 9.06
CA LEU A 139 6.98 -10.22 7.76
C LEU A 139 7.99 -9.07 7.86
N HIS A 140 7.93 -8.27 8.94
CA HIS A 140 8.83 -7.15 9.22
C HIS A 140 8.85 -6.06 8.13
N CYS A 141 7.84 -6.02 7.25
CA CYS A 141 7.69 -5.02 6.20
C CYS A 141 6.20 -4.77 5.93
N PHE A 142 5.75 -3.51 6.05
CA PHE A 142 4.36 -3.14 5.74
C PHE A 142 4.00 -3.41 4.28
N HIS A 143 4.92 -3.13 3.34
CA HIS A 143 4.69 -3.39 1.93
C HIS A 143 4.44 -4.87 1.64
N PHE A 144 5.08 -5.79 2.36
CA PHE A 144 4.87 -7.22 2.16
C PHE A 144 3.48 -7.63 2.67
N VAL A 145 3.06 -7.11 3.83
CA VAL A 145 1.71 -7.33 4.35
C VAL A 145 0.66 -6.83 3.34
N GLU A 146 0.88 -5.66 2.75
CA GLU A 146 0.00 -5.04 1.75
C GLU A 146 -0.06 -5.88 0.45
N VAL A 147 1.10 -6.20 -0.13
CA VAL A 147 1.19 -6.99 -1.37
C VAL A 147 0.61 -8.39 -1.20
N ILE A 148 0.95 -9.08 -0.10
CA ILE A 148 0.44 -10.44 0.18
C ILE A 148 -1.06 -10.40 0.51
N GLY A 149 -1.53 -9.38 1.23
CA GLY A 149 -2.96 -9.18 1.46
C GLY A 149 -3.74 -9.01 0.14
N GLY A 150 -3.16 -8.29 -0.82
CA GLY A 150 -3.69 -8.18 -2.18
C GLY A 150 -3.73 -9.50 -2.93
N ILE A 151 -2.64 -10.28 -2.89
CA ILE A 151 -2.55 -11.62 -3.46
C ILE A 151 -3.67 -12.53 -2.91
N LEU A 152 -3.81 -12.60 -1.58
CA LEU A 152 -4.79 -13.47 -0.94
C LEU A 152 -6.23 -13.08 -1.30
N SER A 153 -6.51 -11.78 -1.36
CA SER A 153 -7.82 -11.28 -1.77
C SER A 153 -8.14 -11.67 -3.22
N CYS A 154 -7.15 -11.56 -4.12
CA CYS A 154 -7.33 -11.95 -5.52
C CYS A 154 -7.43 -13.47 -5.68
N LEU A 155 -6.67 -14.27 -4.92
CA LEU A 155 -6.81 -15.73 -4.92
C LEU A 155 -8.22 -16.16 -4.51
N GLN A 156 -8.78 -15.54 -3.46
CA GLN A 156 -10.16 -15.82 -3.05
C GLN A 156 -11.17 -15.43 -4.13
N ILE A 157 -11.01 -14.27 -4.79
CA ILE A 157 -11.88 -13.87 -5.90
C ILE A 157 -11.77 -14.86 -7.07
N MET A 158 -10.55 -15.32 -7.38
CA MET A 158 -10.30 -16.27 -8.46
C MET A 158 -11.02 -17.60 -8.20
N ASP A 159 -10.94 -18.11 -6.97
CA ASP A 159 -11.59 -19.35 -6.55
C ASP A 159 -13.12 -19.22 -6.57
N GLU A 160 -13.67 -18.19 -5.92
CA GLU A 160 -15.12 -17.98 -5.84
C GLU A 160 -15.77 -17.69 -7.21
N ARG A 161 -15.04 -17.10 -8.15
CA ARG A 161 -15.50 -16.87 -9.54
C ARG A 161 -15.14 -17.99 -10.51
N ASN A 162 -14.45 -19.05 -10.05
CA ASN A 162 -13.94 -20.13 -10.89
C ASN A 162 -13.19 -19.64 -12.13
N MET A 163 -12.22 -18.75 -11.90
CA MET A 163 -11.38 -18.16 -12.96
C MET A 163 -9.99 -18.80 -12.98
N ASP A 164 -9.38 -18.88 -14.16
CA ASP A 164 -8.00 -19.31 -14.33
C ASP A 164 -7.00 -18.15 -14.37
N TYR A 165 -7.50 -16.91 -14.43
CA TYR A 165 -6.69 -15.71 -14.58
C TYR A 165 -7.33 -14.55 -13.83
N ILE A 166 -6.53 -13.87 -13.00
CA ILE A 166 -6.87 -12.55 -12.46
C ILE A 166 -5.73 -11.58 -12.74
N TYR A 167 -6.11 -10.38 -13.20
CA TYR A 167 -5.24 -9.22 -13.18
C TYR A 167 -5.96 -8.06 -12.52
N GLU A 168 -5.28 -7.50 -11.54
CA GLU A 168 -5.73 -6.39 -10.73
C GLU A 168 -4.65 -5.32 -10.72
N GLU A 169 -5.07 -4.06 -10.87
CA GLU A 169 -4.17 -2.91 -10.80
C GLU A 169 -4.89 -1.74 -10.15
N GLU A 170 -4.18 -1.02 -9.28
CA GLU A 170 -4.68 0.16 -8.61
C GLU A 170 -3.59 1.22 -8.50
N VAL A 171 -4.00 2.48 -8.67
CA VAL A 171 -3.21 3.65 -8.30
C VAL A 171 -3.96 4.43 -7.23
N ILE A 172 -3.24 4.92 -6.23
CA ILE A 172 -3.67 6.07 -5.42
C ILE A 172 -2.65 7.19 -5.58
N ASP A 173 -3.15 8.41 -5.74
CA ASP A 173 -2.37 9.64 -5.88
C ASP A 173 -2.90 10.74 -4.94
N GLY A 174 -1.98 11.42 -4.25
CA GLY A 174 -2.30 12.47 -3.30
C GLY A 174 -1.85 13.85 -3.79
N TYR A 175 -2.76 14.82 -3.80
CA TYR A 175 -2.46 16.20 -4.19
C TYR A 175 -3.25 17.21 -3.36
N VAL A 176 -2.84 18.48 -3.41
CA VAL A 176 -3.52 19.56 -2.69
C VAL A 176 -4.11 20.55 -3.68
N GLU A 177 -5.40 20.84 -3.52
CA GLU A 177 -6.11 21.80 -4.36
C GLU A 177 -7.12 22.58 -3.50
N ASN A 178 -7.18 23.90 -3.68
CA ASN A 178 -8.10 24.77 -2.92
C ASN A 178 -8.03 24.57 -1.38
N ARG A 179 -6.82 24.32 -0.84
CA ARG A 179 -6.54 23.97 0.58
C ARG A 179 -7.03 22.60 1.04
N ASN A 180 -7.71 21.85 0.17
CA ASN A 180 -8.12 20.48 0.46
C ASN A 180 -6.99 19.53 0.09
N LEU A 181 -6.80 18.52 0.92
CA LEU A 181 -5.99 17.36 0.56
C LEU A 181 -6.90 16.35 -0.13
N ASN A 182 -6.58 16.03 -1.38
CA ASN A 182 -7.30 15.06 -2.19
C ASN A 182 -6.45 13.80 -2.31
N ILE A 183 -7.03 12.65 -2.00
CA ILE A 183 -6.44 11.34 -2.25
C ILE A 183 -7.35 10.60 -3.21
N MET A 184 -6.91 10.47 -4.45
CA MET A 184 -7.68 9.88 -5.54
C MET A 184 -7.15 8.51 -5.91
N GLY A 185 -8.03 7.57 -6.19
CA GLY A 185 -7.63 6.26 -6.68
C GLY A 185 -8.45 5.78 -7.88
N ILE A 186 -7.81 4.95 -8.68
CA ILE A 186 -8.43 4.19 -9.76
C ILE A 186 -8.00 2.75 -9.59
N GLN A 187 -8.97 1.85 -9.59
CA GLN A 187 -8.74 0.42 -9.48
C GLN A 187 -9.42 -0.32 -10.64
N ARG A 188 -8.69 -1.23 -11.25
CA ARG A 188 -9.13 -2.08 -12.35
C ARG A 188 -9.00 -3.54 -11.96
N MET A 189 -10.03 -4.30 -12.28
CA MET A 189 -10.02 -5.76 -12.31
C MET A 189 -10.30 -6.19 -13.75
N ASN A 190 -9.62 -7.22 -14.24
CA ASN A 190 -9.79 -7.71 -15.61
C ASN A 190 -11.21 -8.17 -15.96
N PHE A 191 -12.02 -8.55 -14.97
CA PHE A 191 -13.41 -8.96 -15.15
C PHE A 191 -14.44 -7.82 -15.04
N LEU A 192 -14.00 -6.59 -14.71
CA LEU A 192 -14.87 -5.42 -14.74
C LEU A 192 -14.75 -4.72 -16.09
N GLU A 193 -15.88 -4.22 -16.59
CA GLU A 193 -15.94 -3.48 -17.86
C GLU A 193 -15.17 -2.15 -17.76
N ASN A 194 -15.34 -1.44 -16.66
CA ASN A 194 -14.73 -0.13 -16.42
C ASN A 194 -13.91 -0.14 -15.12
N PRO A 195 -12.78 0.58 -15.07
CA PRO A 195 -12.11 0.88 -13.81
C PRO A 195 -13.04 1.65 -12.88
N VAL A 196 -12.93 1.38 -11.58
CA VAL A 196 -13.65 2.08 -10.53
C VAL A 196 -12.80 3.24 -10.05
N MET A 197 -13.37 4.44 -10.01
CA MET A 197 -12.69 5.62 -9.48
C MET A 197 -13.25 5.96 -8.10
N TYR A 198 -12.38 6.37 -7.19
CA TYR A 198 -12.80 6.85 -5.88
C TYR A 198 -11.91 8.02 -5.44
N ALA A 199 -12.43 8.85 -4.54
CA ALA A 199 -11.66 9.94 -3.97
C ALA A 199 -12.00 10.16 -2.50
N MET A 200 -11.01 10.62 -1.75
CA MET A 200 -11.15 11.07 -0.38
C MET A 200 -10.69 12.51 -0.29
N VAL A 201 -11.58 13.39 0.13
CA VAL A 201 -11.35 14.82 0.19
C VAL A 201 -11.32 15.24 1.66
N TYR A 202 -10.16 15.70 2.12
CA TYR A 202 -9.93 16.18 3.47
C TYR A 202 -9.94 17.69 3.48
N GLU A 203 -10.98 18.29 4.06
CA GLU A 203 -11.13 19.74 4.04
C GLU A 203 -10.07 20.42 4.92
N ASN A 204 -9.36 21.38 4.33
CA ASN A 204 -8.35 22.19 5.02
C ASN A 204 -7.32 21.34 5.81
N ALA A 205 -7.03 20.13 5.34
CA ALA A 205 -6.33 19.10 6.10
C ALA A 205 -4.96 19.54 6.63
N LEU A 206 -4.20 20.30 5.83
CA LEU A 206 -2.85 20.75 6.19
C LEU A 206 -2.83 21.76 7.35
N ASN A 207 -3.97 22.39 7.65
CA ASN A 207 -4.12 23.28 8.81
C ASN A 207 -4.64 22.53 10.04
N ASN A 208 -5.41 21.46 9.84
CA ASN A 208 -6.08 20.72 10.92
C ASN A 208 -5.27 19.53 11.44
N ILE A 209 -4.47 18.90 10.57
CA ILE A 209 -3.65 17.74 10.89
C ILE A 209 -2.25 18.20 11.32
N LYS A 210 -1.78 17.66 12.44
CA LYS A 210 -0.48 17.97 13.05
C LYS A 210 0.26 16.68 13.43
N PHE A 211 1.55 16.82 13.72
CA PHE A 211 2.39 15.74 14.25
C PHE A 211 2.93 16.10 15.63
N ASN A 212 2.91 15.13 16.56
CA ASN A 212 3.47 15.33 17.89
C ASN A 212 4.99 15.03 17.91
N GLU A 213 5.62 15.14 19.07
CA GLU A 213 7.07 14.89 19.25
C GLU A 213 7.52 13.46 18.92
N LYS A 214 6.57 12.52 18.82
CA LYS A 214 6.82 11.13 18.42
C LYS A 214 6.52 10.88 16.93
N GLY A 215 6.22 11.93 16.17
CA GLY A 215 5.82 11.84 14.77
C GLY A 215 4.42 11.27 14.57
N MET A 216 3.59 11.18 15.62
CA MET A 216 2.24 10.67 15.50
C MET A 216 1.27 11.75 15.02
N ILE A 217 0.40 11.37 14.09
CA ILE A 217 -0.64 12.24 13.54
C ILE A 217 -1.77 12.49 14.55
N TYR A 218 -2.21 13.74 14.67
CA TYR A 218 -3.37 14.16 15.48
C TYR A 218 -4.08 15.36 14.84
N ALA A 219 -5.29 15.67 15.31
CA ALA A 219 -6.06 16.84 14.88
C ALA A 219 -6.86 17.42 16.05
N GLU A 220 -6.60 18.68 16.37
CA GLU A 220 -7.25 19.39 17.50
C GLU A 220 -8.63 19.90 17.11
N GLU A 221 -8.73 20.48 15.91
CA GLU A 221 -9.98 21.00 15.36
C GLU A 221 -10.71 19.91 14.58
N MET A 222 -12.03 20.08 14.50
CA MET A 222 -12.89 19.21 13.71
C MET A 222 -12.84 19.63 12.25
N PHE A 223 -12.77 18.66 11.35
CA PHE A 223 -12.82 18.93 9.92
C PHE A 223 -13.50 17.78 9.15
N PRO A 224 -14.23 18.09 8.08
CA PRO A 224 -14.93 17.08 7.31
C PRO A 224 -13.98 16.32 6.38
N VAL A 225 -14.30 15.05 6.21
CA VAL A 225 -13.69 14.17 5.21
C VAL A 225 -14.82 13.52 4.41
N GLU A 226 -14.76 13.66 3.09
CA GLU A 226 -15.76 13.14 2.17
C GLU A 226 -15.21 11.97 1.37
N PHE A 227 -16.03 10.94 1.15
CA PHE A 227 -15.74 9.85 0.23
C PHE A 227 -16.60 9.95 -1.02
N TYR A 228 -15.96 9.85 -2.18
CA TYR A 228 -16.57 9.87 -3.50
C TYR A 228 -16.29 8.54 -4.22
N LEU A 229 -17.28 8.08 -4.97
CA LEU A 229 -17.21 6.90 -5.84
C LEU A 229 -17.79 7.28 -7.20
N ASP A 230 -16.99 7.17 -8.26
CA ASP A 230 -17.34 7.58 -9.63
C ASP A 230 -18.05 8.95 -9.69
N ASP A 231 -17.39 9.97 -9.11
CA ASP A 231 -17.87 11.37 -9.01
C ASP A 231 -19.12 11.58 -8.13
N LYS A 232 -19.67 10.53 -7.51
CA LYS A 232 -20.79 10.63 -6.57
C LYS A 232 -20.29 10.66 -5.13
N LYS A 233 -20.68 11.70 -4.37
CA LYS A 233 -20.46 11.72 -2.93
C LYS A 233 -21.27 10.61 -2.27
N MET A 234 -20.58 9.73 -1.56
CA MET A 234 -21.18 8.59 -0.87
C MET A 234 -21.51 8.93 0.58
N PHE A 235 -20.54 9.50 1.31
CA PHE A 235 -20.72 9.91 2.69
C PHE A 235 -19.67 10.95 3.13
N THR A 236 -19.95 11.61 4.25
CA THR A 236 -19.06 12.57 4.92
C THR A 236 -18.92 12.17 6.39
N LYS A 237 -17.72 12.32 6.96
CA LYS A 237 -17.45 12.14 8.39
C LYS A 237 -16.64 13.30 8.94
N GLU A 238 -16.85 13.59 10.22
CA GLU A 238 -16.08 14.59 10.95
C GLU A 238 -14.88 13.99 11.67
N PHE A 239 -13.68 14.43 11.28
CA PHE A 239 -12.42 13.98 11.87
C PHE A 239 -11.99 14.96 12.95
N GLN A 240 -11.61 14.39 14.09
CA GLN A 240 -11.00 15.09 15.23
C GLN A 240 -10.36 14.02 16.09
N GLY A 241 -9.17 14.29 16.62
CA GLY A 241 -8.51 13.38 17.54
C GLY A 241 -7.29 14.06 18.13
N ILE A 242 -7.42 14.56 19.36
CA ILE A 242 -6.34 15.18 20.14
C ILE A 242 -5.15 14.25 20.45
N ASN A 243 -5.25 12.98 20.06
CA ASN A 243 -4.17 12.01 20.09
C ASN A 243 -4.27 11.05 18.91
N GLU A 244 -3.20 10.31 18.71
CA GLU A 244 -3.00 9.44 17.56
C GLU A 244 -3.98 8.28 17.53
N LYS A 245 -4.29 7.68 18.68
CA LYS A 245 -5.22 6.56 18.76
C LYS A 245 -6.61 6.97 18.29
N LYS A 246 -7.08 8.15 18.71
CA LYS A 246 -8.40 8.66 18.31
C LYS A 246 -8.45 8.96 16.82
N LEU A 247 -7.50 9.73 16.28
CA LEU A 247 -7.53 10.09 14.86
C LEU A 247 -7.33 8.87 13.95
N CYS A 248 -6.33 8.01 14.24
CA CYS A 248 -6.12 6.78 13.48
C CYS A 248 -7.33 5.84 13.54
N SER A 249 -8.06 5.77 14.66
CA SER A 249 -9.28 4.94 14.73
C SER A 249 -10.40 5.49 13.86
N LYS A 250 -10.58 6.82 13.81
CA LYS A 250 -11.54 7.45 12.89
C LYS A 250 -11.17 7.20 11.42
N ILE A 251 -9.89 7.35 11.07
CA ILE A 251 -9.40 7.03 9.73
C ILE A 251 -9.69 5.55 9.39
N LYS A 252 -9.38 4.62 10.30
CA LYS A 252 -9.68 3.19 10.09
C LYS A 252 -11.14 2.92 9.81
N ILE A 253 -12.04 3.49 10.63
CA ILE A 253 -13.48 3.31 10.45
C ILE A 253 -13.93 3.87 9.09
N PHE A 254 -13.45 5.06 8.73
CA PHE A 254 -13.74 5.68 7.43
C PHE A 254 -13.27 4.81 6.26
N CYS A 255 -12.04 4.26 6.33
CA CYS A 255 -11.51 3.35 5.31
C CYS A 255 -12.33 2.07 5.21
N LEU A 256 -12.77 1.48 6.33
CA LEU A 256 -13.61 0.29 6.32
C LEU A 256 -14.98 0.54 5.70
N GLU A 257 -15.57 1.71 5.93
CA GLU A 257 -16.83 2.14 5.30
C GLU A 257 -16.64 2.36 3.78
N ALA A 258 -15.56 3.02 3.37
CA ALA A 258 -15.19 3.18 1.95
C ALA A 258 -14.95 1.83 1.26
N LEU A 259 -14.21 0.91 1.90
CA LEU A 259 -13.98 -0.45 1.41
C LEU A 259 -15.27 -1.24 1.28
N ALA A 260 -16.26 -1.04 2.17
CA ALA A 260 -17.54 -1.70 2.06
C ALA A 260 -18.28 -1.30 0.77
N HIS A 261 -18.22 -0.03 0.38
CA HIS A 261 -18.78 0.44 -0.89
C HIS A 261 -18.04 -0.14 -2.10
N LEU A 262 -16.70 -0.14 -2.07
CA LEU A 262 -15.90 -0.72 -3.15
C LEU A 262 -16.11 -2.24 -3.28
N LYS A 263 -16.22 -2.95 -2.16
CA LYS A 263 -16.48 -4.39 -2.13
C LYS A 263 -17.76 -4.74 -2.87
N LEU A 264 -18.83 -3.94 -2.72
CA LEU A 264 -20.08 -4.16 -3.45
C LEU A 264 -19.89 -4.13 -4.98
N ILE A 265 -18.91 -3.39 -5.49
CA ILE A 265 -18.61 -3.34 -6.93
C ILE A 265 -17.72 -4.50 -7.35
N PHE A 266 -16.62 -4.73 -6.64
CA PHE A 266 -15.61 -5.71 -7.06
C PHE A 266 -16.04 -7.16 -6.82
N THR A 267 -16.77 -7.40 -5.73
CA THR A 267 -17.02 -8.75 -5.24
C THR A 267 -18.49 -9.14 -5.35
N GLN A 268 -19.41 -8.17 -5.44
CA GLN A 268 -20.88 -8.27 -5.62
C GLN A 268 -21.64 -9.22 -4.66
N ASP A 269 -21.21 -10.48 -4.50
CA ASP A 269 -21.80 -11.50 -3.61
C ASP A 269 -20.74 -12.35 -2.84
N ILE A 270 -19.46 -12.14 -3.10
CA ILE A 270 -18.35 -12.92 -2.53
C ILE A 270 -18.09 -12.52 -1.07
N GLN A 271 -17.97 -13.51 -0.17
CA GLN A 271 -17.64 -13.31 1.25
C GLN A 271 -16.13 -13.08 1.45
N ASN A 272 -15.59 -12.06 0.77
CA ASN A 272 -14.18 -11.69 0.87
C ASN A 272 -13.93 -10.63 1.96
N SER A 273 -12.86 -10.80 2.73
CA SER A 273 -12.23 -9.71 3.48
C SER A 273 -11.40 -8.87 2.50
N PHE A 274 -12.07 -8.02 1.71
CA PHE A 274 -11.45 -7.25 0.63
C PHE A 274 -10.20 -6.46 1.13
N MET A 275 -8.99 -6.95 0.81
CA MET A 275 -7.69 -6.35 1.16
C MET A 275 -6.81 -6.05 -0.06
N CYS A 276 -7.30 -6.24 -1.28
CA CYS A 276 -6.61 -5.83 -2.51
C CYS A 276 -6.88 -4.37 -2.86
N SER A 277 -6.78 -3.45 -1.88
CA SER A 277 -6.84 -2.02 -2.15
C SER A 277 -5.88 -1.26 -1.24
N ASN A 278 -5.28 -0.19 -1.77
CA ASN A 278 -4.51 0.81 -1.05
C ASN A 278 -5.36 1.57 0.00
N ILE A 279 -6.70 1.45 -0.04
CA ILE A 279 -7.60 1.95 1.02
C ILE A 279 -7.59 1.02 2.25
N PHE A 280 -6.91 -0.14 2.20
CA PHE A 280 -6.71 -0.96 3.39
C PHE A 280 -6.15 -0.10 4.54
N PRO A 281 -6.76 -0.11 5.75
CA PRO A 281 -6.57 0.98 6.70
C PRO A 281 -5.11 1.27 7.07
N GLN A 282 -4.28 0.25 7.21
CA GLN A 282 -2.85 0.40 7.50
C GLN A 282 -2.09 1.06 6.34
N ALA A 283 -2.34 0.61 5.11
CA ALA A 283 -1.75 1.17 3.90
C ALA A 283 -2.14 2.62 3.72
N PHE A 284 -3.43 2.89 3.91
CA PHE A 284 -4.01 4.20 3.74
C PHE A 284 -3.51 5.21 4.79
N ILE A 285 -3.44 4.82 6.07
CA ILE A 285 -2.84 5.68 7.11
C ILE A 285 -1.39 5.99 6.77
N GLY A 286 -0.64 5.01 6.28
CA GLY A 286 0.72 5.19 5.77
C GLY A 286 0.81 6.27 4.71
N LEU A 287 -0.06 6.19 3.70
CA LEU A 287 -0.14 7.15 2.61
C LEU A 287 -0.57 8.54 3.10
N LEU A 288 -1.61 8.64 3.93
CA LEU A 288 -2.09 9.92 4.45
C LEU A 288 -1.00 10.65 5.25
N VAL A 289 -0.32 9.92 6.15
CA VAL A 289 0.82 10.47 6.91
C VAL A 289 1.93 10.91 5.97
N GLN A 290 2.25 10.10 4.96
CA GLN A 290 3.25 10.44 3.96
C GLN A 290 2.89 11.73 3.22
N VAL A 291 1.64 11.85 2.73
CA VAL A 291 1.19 13.02 1.97
C VAL A 291 1.23 14.28 2.82
N VAL A 292 0.67 14.24 4.02
CA VAL A 292 0.64 15.41 4.92
C VAL A 292 2.07 15.81 5.32
N ALA A 293 2.90 14.85 5.76
CA ALA A 293 4.27 15.13 6.18
C ALA A 293 5.11 15.71 5.04
N MET A 294 4.99 15.14 3.84
CA MET A 294 5.68 15.65 2.66
C MET A 294 5.21 17.06 2.29
N LYS A 295 3.90 17.34 2.31
CA LYS A 295 3.39 18.67 1.97
C LYS A 295 3.81 19.74 2.99
N MET A 296 3.87 19.40 4.26
CA MET A 296 4.29 20.32 5.32
C MET A 296 5.81 20.47 5.41
N TYR A 297 6.58 19.42 5.12
CA TYR A 297 8.00 19.33 5.45
C TYR A 297 8.88 18.80 4.31
N TYR A 298 8.51 19.02 3.03
CA TYR A 298 9.24 18.46 1.87
C TYR A 298 10.75 18.76 1.83
N ASN A 299 11.18 19.88 2.44
CA ASN A 299 12.60 20.26 2.54
C ASN A 299 13.34 19.61 3.73
N ASN A 300 12.66 18.84 4.58
CA ASN A 300 13.21 18.18 5.76
C ASN A 300 12.88 16.68 5.74
N SER A 301 13.66 15.92 4.96
CA SER A 301 13.48 14.46 4.82
C SER A 301 13.55 13.71 6.15
N ASN A 302 14.37 14.18 7.09
CA ASN A 302 14.48 13.56 8.42
C ASN A 302 13.17 13.69 9.20
N TYR A 303 12.50 14.84 9.11
CA TYR A 303 11.21 15.04 9.77
C TYR A 303 10.08 14.25 9.09
N VAL A 304 10.11 14.13 7.76
CA VAL A 304 9.18 13.24 7.03
C VAL A 304 9.35 11.79 7.50
N LEU A 305 10.58 11.29 7.59
CA LEU A 305 10.87 9.94 8.08
C LEU A 305 10.42 9.77 9.53
N HIS A 306 10.66 10.77 10.39
CA HIS A 306 10.18 10.79 11.77
C HIS A 306 8.65 10.65 11.86
N CYS A 307 7.89 11.39 11.04
CA CYS A 307 6.43 11.27 10.98
C CYS A 307 5.99 9.86 10.54
N LEU A 308 6.64 9.30 9.52
CA LEU A 308 6.35 7.94 9.06
C LEU A 308 6.70 6.88 10.11
N ASN A 309 7.76 7.11 10.90
CA ASN A 309 8.18 6.20 11.96
C ASN A 309 7.15 6.15 13.09
N GLY A 310 6.46 7.26 13.39
CA GLY A 310 5.41 7.28 14.41
C GLY A 310 4.40 6.14 14.23
N ILE A 311 3.86 5.96 13.03
CA ILE A 311 2.86 4.91 12.76
C ILE A 311 3.46 3.50 12.56
N GLN A 312 4.78 3.38 12.48
CA GLN A 312 5.49 2.12 12.24
C GLN A 312 6.19 1.55 13.49
N HIS A 313 6.10 2.27 14.62
CA HIS A 313 6.55 1.80 15.93
C HIS A 313 5.36 1.49 16.83
N PHE A 314 5.47 0.40 17.61
CA PHE A 314 4.51 0.09 18.65
C PHE A 314 5.16 0.36 20.00
N GLY A 315 4.93 1.54 20.55
CA GLY A 315 5.79 2.08 21.61
C GLY A 315 7.16 2.38 21.02
N ASP A 316 8.21 1.85 21.62
CA ASP A 316 9.60 2.05 21.16
C ASP A 316 10.12 0.86 20.32
N ILE A 317 9.21 -0.01 19.85
CA ILE A 317 9.57 -1.21 19.08
C ILE A 317 9.26 -0.98 17.59
N PRO A 318 10.27 -0.98 16.70
CA PRO A 318 10.04 -0.90 15.26
C PRO A 318 9.34 -2.17 14.77
N ARG A 319 8.28 -2.00 13.96
CA ARG A 319 7.56 -3.12 13.34
C ARG A 319 7.97 -3.38 11.88
N CYS A 320 8.69 -2.43 11.30
CA CYS A 320 9.20 -2.49 9.94
C CYS A 320 10.71 -2.31 9.99
N ILE A 321 11.45 -3.15 9.26
CA ILE A 321 12.90 -3.00 9.17
C ILE A 321 13.30 -1.63 8.57
N GLY A 322 12.45 -1.08 7.69
CA GLY A 322 12.63 0.28 7.15
C GLY A 322 12.30 1.41 8.13
N ALA A 323 11.89 1.12 9.36
CA ALA A 323 11.57 2.10 10.39
C ALA A 323 12.60 2.13 11.53
N ILE A 324 13.69 1.36 11.45
CA ILE A 324 14.70 1.37 12.50
C ILE A 324 15.47 2.69 12.52
N ASN A 325 15.84 3.13 13.72
CA ASN A 325 16.60 4.37 13.92
C ASN A 325 18.11 4.10 13.98
N SER A 326 18.52 2.85 14.23
CA SER A 326 19.93 2.47 14.28
C SER A 326 20.19 1.02 13.86
N PRO A 327 21.42 0.70 13.42
CA PRO A 327 21.88 -0.68 13.20
C PRO A 327 21.63 -1.63 14.38
N GLU A 328 21.76 -1.14 15.61
CA GLU A 328 21.59 -1.94 16.83
C GLU A 328 20.13 -2.35 17.03
N GLU A 329 19.17 -1.51 16.65
CA GLU A 329 17.75 -1.89 16.62
C GLU A 329 17.50 -3.03 15.63
N ALA A 330 18.21 -3.06 14.50
CA ALA A 330 18.11 -4.13 13.51
C ALA A 330 18.40 -5.49 14.17
N SER A 331 19.57 -5.62 14.79
CA SER A 331 20.02 -6.84 15.44
C SER A 331 19.14 -7.24 16.63
N LYS A 332 18.55 -6.27 17.32
CA LYS A 332 17.70 -6.51 18.49
C LYS A 332 16.30 -7.02 18.13
N TYR A 333 15.67 -6.43 17.11
CA TYR A 333 14.26 -6.66 16.82
C TYR A 333 14.00 -7.50 15.56
N PHE A 334 15.01 -7.69 14.71
CA PHE A 334 14.88 -8.39 13.43
C PHE A 334 15.89 -9.54 13.35
N PRO A 335 15.52 -10.73 13.88
CA PRO A 335 16.35 -11.92 13.75
C PRO A 335 16.67 -12.18 12.28
N LEU A 336 17.89 -12.67 12.00
CA LEU A 336 18.45 -12.91 10.65
C LEU A 336 18.95 -11.66 9.92
N TYR A 337 18.81 -10.47 10.49
CA TYR A 337 19.37 -9.26 9.90
C TYR A 337 20.90 -9.31 9.97
N ASP A 338 21.55 -9.14 8.82
CA ASP A 338 23.00 -9.14 8.69
C ASP A 338 23.48 -7.73 8.34
N LEU A 339 24.16 -7.09 9.30
CA LEU A 339 24.72 -5.76 9.13
C LEU A 339 25.79 -5.69 8.04
N SER A 340 26.53 -6.78 7.81
CA SER A 340 27.58 -6.81 6.80
C SER A 340 27.02 -6.63 5.38
N ALA A 341 25.78 -7.10 5.14
CA ALA A 341 25.08 -6.97 3.88
C ALA A 341 24.78 -5.51 3.49
N ILE A 342 24.87 -4.54 4.41
CA ILE A 342 24.75 -3.10 4.08
C ILE A 342 25.90 -2.65 3.17
N PHE A 343 27.09 -3.22 3.36
CA PHE A 343 28.32 -2.77 2.69
C PHE A 343 28.61 -3.50 1.37
N GLU A 344 27.78 -4.47 1.01
CA GLU A 344 27.91 -5.31 -0.19
C GLU A 344 26.90 -4.94 -1.30
N ALA A 345 26.17 -3.83 -1.15
CA ALA A 345 25.05 -3.42 -2.00
C ALA A 345 25.43 -2.45 -3.13
#